data_AF-A0A5S3YNL9-F1
#
_entry.id   AF-A0A5S3YNL9-F1
#
_cell.length_a   1.000
_cell.length_b   1.000
_cell.length_c   1.000
_cell.angle_alpha   90.00
_cell.angle_beta   90.00
_cell.angle_gamma   90.00
#
_symmetry.space_group_name_H-M   'P 1'
#
loop_
_entity.id
_entity.type
_entity.pdbx_description
1 polymer ?
#
loop_
_entity_poly.entity_id
_entity_poly.type
_entity_poly.pdbx_seq_one_letter_code
_entity_poly.pdbx_strand_id
1 'polypeptide(L)'
;QLSIDAINRIMQTRDGMGESGESYLVGDDLLMRSDSYLDPTGHSVIASFAGNVEQNGVNTVAVKKGLQGISDTEIIIDYNGNPVLSAYLPFTFSNLKWVLLAEIDESEAFAPVYKMYWAIGLIVIITLIGVAAITIMIAKSIIRPLGGEPSTMHS
;
A
#
# COMPACT_ATOMS: atom_id res chain seq x y z
N GLN A 1 30.29 17.77 -10.25
CA GLN A 1 29.79 17.24 -8.97
C GLN A 1 28.27 17.26 -9.04
N LEU A 2 27.59 16.15 -8.75
CA LEU A 2 26.13 16.15 -8.60
C LEU A 2 25.79 16.90 -7.30
N SER A 3 24.88 17.86 -7.37
CA SER A 3 24.42 18.62 -6.19
C SER A 3 23.44 17.76 -5.39
N ILE A 4 23.77 17.50 -4.13
CA ILE A 4 22.88 16.78 -3.20
C ILE A 4 21.57 17.56 -3.03
N ASP A 5 21.62 18.88 -2.93
CA ASP A 5 20.42 19.72 -2.83
C ASP A 5 19.50 19.60 -4.05
N ALA A 6 20.08 19.47 -5.25
CA ALA A 6 19.31 19.26 -6.47
C ALA A 6 18.66 17.87 -6.50
N ILE A 7 19.38 16.83 -6.06
CA ILE A 7 18.85 15.48 -5.91
C ILE A 7 17.70 15.46 -4.90
N ASN A 8 17.93 15.99 -3.70
CA ASN A 8 16.96 16.06 -2.62
C ASN A 8 15.69 16.80 -3.05
N ARG A 9 15.83 17.91 -3.79
CA ARG A 9 14.66 18.65 -4.31
C ARG A 9 13.76 17.78 -5.19
N ILE A 10 14.33 16.86 -5.97
CA ILE A 10 13.57 15.95 -6.82
C ILE A 10 12.99 14.83 -5.97
N MET A 11 13.80 14.16 -5.15
CA MET A 11 13.41 13.01 -4.32
C MET A 11 12.37 13.36 -3.25
N GLN A 12 12.35 14.60 -2.77
CA GLN A 12 11.39 15.08 -1.78
C GLN A 12 10.10 15.62 -2.40
N THR A 13 9.87 15.42 -3.70
CA THR A 13 8.59 15.75 -4.34
C THR A 13 7.49 14.85 -3.77
N ARG A 14 6.41 15.46 -3.27
CA ARG A 14 5.35 14.76 -2.53
C ARG A 14 4.04 14.56 -3.28
N ASP A 15 3.95 15.02 -4.53
CA ASP A 15 2.74 14.89 -5.30
C ASP A 15 2.36 13.41 -5.47
N GLY A 16 1.23 13.01 -4.89
CA GLY A 16 0.74 11.63 -4.93
C GLY A 16 1.38 10.67 -3.92
N MET A 17 2.22 11.15 -2.99
CA MET A 17 2.93 10.28 -2.03
C MET A 17 2.11 9.92 -0.78
N GLY A 18 0.88 10.41 -0.63
CA GLY A 18 0.08 10.10 0.56
C GLY A 18 0.72 10.66 1.84
N GLU A 19 0.52 10.00 2.99
CA GLU A 19 1.07 10.38 4.29
C GLU A 19 2.45 9.74 4.53
N SER A 20 2.55 8.43 4.31
CA SER A 20 3.73 7.58 4.54
C SER A 20 4.64 7.40 3.33
N GLY A 21 4.28 7.93 2.16
CA GLY A 21 5.11 7.73 0.97
C GLY A 21 6.36 8.61 0.93
N GLU A 22 7.44 8.03 0.43
CA GLU A 22 8.70 8.73 0.18
C GLU A 22 9.43 8.16 -1.04
N SER A 23 10.42 8.92 -1.53
CA SER A 23 11.34 8.42 -2.55
C SER A 23 12.78 8.81 -2.20
N TYR A 24 13.72 7.93 -2.47
CA TYR A 24 15.13 8.13 -2.14
C TYR A 24 16.05 7.31 -3.02
N LEU A 25 17.34 7.69 -3.03
CA LEU A 25 18.40 7.01 -3.78
C LEU A 25 19.39 6.33 -2.84
N VAL A 26 19.80 5.12 -3.21
CA VAL A 26 20.78 4.31 -2.46
C VAL A 26 21.91 3.87 -3.38
N GLY A 27 23.15 3.91 -2.88
CA GLY A 27 24.35 3.47 -3.61
C GLY A 27 24.59 1.95 -3.58
N ASP A 28 25.56 1.49 -4.36
CA ASP A 28 26.06 0.12 -4.34
C ASP A 28 26.82 -0.25 -3.07
N ASP A 29 27.19 0.75 -2.27
CA ASP A 29 27.67 0.63 -0.89
C ASP A 29 26.56 0.56 0.17
N LEU A 30 25.29 0.52 -0.27
CA LEU A 30 24.09 0.53 0.58
C LEU A 30 23.91 1.82 1.41
N LEU A 31 24.62 2.89 1.08
CA LEU A 31 24.50 4.19 1.74
C LEU A 31 23.57 5.13 0.96
N MET A 32 23.02 6.12 1.66
CA MET A 32 22.10 7.08 1.07
C MET A 32 22.78 7.99 0.04
N ARG A 33 22.05 8.38 -1.01
CA ARG A 33 22.44 9.36 -2.04
C ARG A 33 21.47 10.54 -2.14
N SER A 34 20.37 10.45 -1.41
CA SER A 34 19.45 11.52 -1.07
C SER A 34 19.04 11.36 0.39
N ASP A 35 18.49 12.39 1.00
CA ASP A 35 17.94 12.28 2.33
C ASP A 35 16.55 11.65 2.28
N SER A 36 16.26 10.74 3.22
CA SER A 36 14.91 10.26 3.46
C SER A 36 13.99 11.43 3.86
N TYR A 37 12.74 11.36 3.42
CA TYR A 37 11.73 12.33 3.82
C TYR A 37 11.19 12.02 5.22
N LEU A 38 11.02 10.74 5.55
CA LEU A 38 10.45 10.28 6.83
C LEU A 38 11.48 10.26 7.97
N ASP A 39 12.75 9.98 7.66
CA ASP A 39 13.87 10.05 8.59
C ASP A 39 15.05 10.87 8.02
N PRO A 40 14.90 12.20 7.91
CA PRO A 40 15.96 13.08 7.38
C PRO A 40 17.17 13.19 8.32
N THR A 41 17.12 12.59 9.52
CA THR A 41 18.20 12.65 10.51
C THR A 41 19.04 11.38 10.53
N GLY A 42 18.40 10.20 10.70
CA GLY A 42 19.07 8.91 10.73
C GLY A 42 19.41 8.38 9.35
N HIS A 43 18.57 8.64 8.35
CA HIS A 43 18.72 8.20 6.97
C HIS A 43 18.92 9.38 6.01
N SER A 44 19.86 10.26 6.37
CA SER A 44 20.41 11.27 5.46
C SER A 44 21.68 10.79 4.77
N VAL A 45 22.08 11.47 3.70
CA VAL A 45 23.40 11.30 3.09
C VAL A 45 24.47 11.46 4.17
N ILE A 46 24.43 12.54 4.95
CA ILE A 46 25.43 12.82 5.98
C ILE A 46 25.49 11.71 7.03
N ALA A 47 24.34 11.29 7.56
CA ALA A 47 24.28 10.25 8.60
C ALA A 47 24.74 8.89 8.07
N SER A 48 24.34 8.52 6.85
CA SER A 48 24.75 7.24 6.23
C SER A 48 26.27 7.13 6.04
N PHE A 49 26.93 8.22 5.61
CA PHE A 49 28.38 8.25 5.42
C PHE A 49 29.17 8.40 6.72
N ALA A 50 28.59 9.00 7.76
CA ALA A 50 29.22 9.12 9.07
C ALA A 50 29.01 7.88 9.96
N GLY A 51 27.91 7.16 9.75
CA GLY A 51 27.49 6.00 10.52
C GLY A 51 27.89 4.68 9.88
N ASN A 52 26.94 3.73 9.86
CA ASN A 52 27.13 2.42 9.26
C ASN A 52 25.84 1.96 8.55
N VAL A 53 25.99 0.93 7.69
CA VAL A 53 24.88 0.41 6.87
C VAL A 53 23.70 -0.11 7.72
N GLU A 54 23.98 -0.68 8.89
CA GLU A 54 22.94 -1.28 9.74
C GLU A 54 22.05 -0.23 10.40
N GLN A 55 22.58 0.95 10.71
CA GLN A 55 21.88 2.00 11.45
C GLN A 55 21.44 3.19 10.58
N ASN A 56 22.13 3.43 9.47
CA ASN A 56 21.95 4.65 8.66
C ASN A 56 21.94 4.38 7.15
N GLY A 57 22.13 3.12 6.74
CA GLY A 57 22.07 2.69 5.35
C GLY A 57 20.77 1.94 5.05
N VAL A 58 20.66 1.42 3.82
CA VAL A 58 19.46 0.71 3.37
C VAL A 58 19.86 -0.63 2.78
N ASN A 59 19.71 -1.68 3.59
CA ASN A 59 20.06 -3.07 3.23
C ASN A 59 18.81 -3.93 2.95
N THR A 60 17.90 -3.42 2.13
CA THR A 60 16.62 -4.05 1.84
C THR A 60 16.67 -4.98 0.62
N VAL A 61 15.62 -5.78 0.43
CA VAL A 61 15.47 -6.64 -0.75
C VAL A 61 15.39 -5.81 -2.04
N ALA A 62 14.68 -4.68 -2.00
CA ALA A 62 14.56 -3.75 -3.12
C ALA A 62 15.93 -3.21 -3.56
N VAL A 63 16.77 -2.73 -2.63
CA VAL A 63 18.11 -2.24 -2.96
C VAL A 63 18.95 -3.36 -3.58
N LYS A 64 18.95 -4.57 -2.99
CA LYS A 64 19.74 -5.69 -3.52
C LYS A 64 19.34 -6.08 -4.94
N LYS A 65 18.03 -6.19 -5.20
CA LYS A 65 17.50 -6.51 -6.54
C LYS A 65 17.74 -5.38 -7.52
N GLY A 66 17.52 -4.13 -7.11
CA GLY A 66 17.82 -2.93 -7.89
C GLY A 66 19.29 -2.87 -8.32
N LEU A 67 20.22 -3.14 -7.42
CA LEU A 67 21.67 -3.19 -7.73
C LEU A 67 22.05 -4.33 -8.69
N GLN A 68 21.22 -5.38 -8.77
CA GLN A 68 21.35 -6.45 -9.76
C GLN A 68 20.74 -6.08 -11.13
N GLY A 69 20.18 -4.88 -11.27
CA GLY A 69 19.56 -4.41 -12.51
C GLY A 69 18.07 -4.72 -12.63
N ILE A 70 17.43 -5.19 -11.56
CA ILE A 70 16.00 -5.54 -11.57
C ILE A 70 15.17 -4.28 -11.26
N SER A 71 14.16 -4.03 -12.10
CA SER A 71 13.11 -3.06 -11.81
C SER A 71 11.84 -3.82 -11.46
N ASP A 72 11.25 -3.56 -10.30
CA ASP A 72 10.04 -4.27 -9.86
C ASP A 72 9.26 -3.42 -8.84
N THR A 73 8.12 -3.94 -8.42
CA THR A 73 7.33 -3.41 -7.31
C THR A 73 6.83 -4.56 -6.46
N GLU A 74 7.22 -4.61 -5.19
CA GLU A 74 6.85 -5.70 -4.30
C GLU A 74 6.70 -5.24 -2.84
N ILE A 75 6.02 -6.05 -2.03
CA ILE A 75 5.97 -5.82 -0.58
C ILE A 75 7.27 -6.30 0.06
N ILE A 76 7.96 -5.41 0.74
CA ILE A 76 9.20 -5.70 1.46
C ILE A 76 9.17 -5.07 2.85
N ILE A 77 10.19 -5.36 3.64
CA ILE A 77 10.49 -4.61 4.85
C ILE A 77 11.46 -3.48 4.50
N ASP A 78 11.10 -2.25 4.86
CA ASP A 78 11.91 -1.04 4.67
C ASP A 78 13.11 -0.98 5.65
N TYR A 79 13.84 0.14 5.63
CA TYR A 79 14.98 0.37 6.53
C TYR A 79 14.55 0.61 7.99
N ASN A 80 13.29 0.96 8.24
CA ASN A 80 12.70 1.16 9.58
C ASN A 80 12.03 -0.10 10.16
N GLY A 81 12.01 -1.20 9.41
CA GLY A 81 11.39 -2.46 9.84
C GLY A 81 9.89 -2.56 9.55
N ASN A 82 9.32 -1.64 8.76
CA ASN A 82 7.91 -1.62 8.40
C ASN A 82 7.65 -2.30 7.05
N PRO A 83 6.50 -2.99 6.89
CA PRO A 83 6.08 -3.49 5.59
C PRO A 83 5.61 -2.35 4.68
N VAL A 84 6.25 -2.23 3.52
CA VAL A 84 6.00 -1.18 2.53
C VAL A 84 5.78 -1.80 1.14
N LEU A 85 4.97 -1.14 0.32
CA LEU A 85 4.97 -1.35 -1.12
C LEU A 85 6.13 -0.56 -1.73
N SER A 86 7.20 -1.26 -2.10
CA SER A 86 8.42 -0.65 -2.62
C SER A 86 8.50 -0.85 -4.13
N ALA A 87 8.50 0.26 -4.87
CA ALA A 87 8.85 0.30 -6.28
C ALA A 87 10.32 0.71 -6.41
N TYR A 88 11.11 -0.08 -7.13
CA TYR A 88 12.54 0.17 -7.25
C TYR A 88 13.06 -0.09 -8.65
N LEU A 89 14.11 0.64 -9.03
CA LEU A 89 14.78 0.47 -10.32
C LEU A 89 16.27 0.82 -10.25
N PRO A 90 17.12 0.18 -11.07
CA PRO A 90 18.52 0.56 -11.20
C PRO A 90 18.64 1.94 -11.85
N PHE A 91 19.46 2.80 -11.26
CA PHE A 91 19.88 4.07 -11.84
C PHE A 91 21.39 4.06 -12.03
N THR A 92 21.82 3.98 -13.29
CA THR A 92 23.26 4.05 -13.63
C THR A 92 23.54 5.36 -14.34
N PHE A 93 24.43 6.17 -13.78
CA PHE A 93 24.90 7.41 -14.40
C PHE A 93 26.43 7.47 -14.36
N SER A 94 27.05 7.50 -15.53
CA SER A 94 28.50 7.34 -15.66
C SER A 94 28.97 6.04 -14.98
N ASN A 95 29.86 6.11 -14.00
CA ASN A 95 30.34 4.97 -13.22
C ASN A 95 29.59 4.76 -11.89
N LEU A 96 28.50 5.49 -11.64
CA LEU A 96 27.71 5.38 -10.42
C LEU A 96 26.60 4.35 -10.61
N LYS A 97 26.50 3.38 -9.69
CA LYS A 97 25.43 2.37 -9.64
C LYS A 97 24.55 2.63 -8.42
N TRP A 98 23.40 3.23 -8.64
CA TRP A 98 22.44 3.55 -7.59
C TRP A 98 21.13 2.80 -7.84
N VAL A 99 20.26 2.81 -6.84
CA VAL A 99 18.87 2.35 -6.92
C VAL A 99 17.99 3.51 -6.53
N LEU A 100 16.98 3.78 -7.35
CA LEU A 100 15.87 4.66 -7.01
C LEU A 100 14.78 3.83 -6.36
N LEU A 101 14.30 4.27 -5.21
CA LEU A 101 13.19 3.66 -4.49
C LEU A 101 12.07 4.69 -4.33
N ALA A 102 10.84 4.23 -4.48
CA ALA A 102 9.63 4.92 -4.06
C ALA A 102 8.81 3.94 -3.23
N GLU A 103 8.56 4.31 -1.98
CA GLU A 103 7.96 3.43 -0.98
C GLU A 103 6.77 4.12 -0.34
N ILE A 104 5.80 3.32 0.10
CA ILE A 104 4.63 3.74 0.86
C ILE A 104 4.24 2.60 1.80
N ASP A 105 3.75 2.90 3.00
CA ASP A 105 3.33 1.86 3.93
C ASP A 105 2.27 0.95 3.28
N GLU A 106 2.42 -0.37 3.45
CA GLU A 106 1.44 -1.33 2.93
C GLU A 106 0.03 -1.00 3.44
N SER A 107 -0.07 -0.60 4.71
CA SER A 107 -1.35 -0.24 5.32
C SER A 107 -2.04 0.94 4.63
N GLU A 108 -1.28 1.94 4.17
CA GLU A 108 -1.81 3.10 3.46
C GLU A 108 -2.14 2.75 2.00
N ALA A 109 -1.22 2.08 1.31
CA ALA A 109 -1.40 1.67 -0.08
C ALA A 109 -2.67 0.85 -0.29
N PHE A 110 -2.99 -0.05 0.66
CA PHE A 110 -4.15 -0.92 0.58
C PHE A 110 -5.37 -0.42 1.37
N ALA A 111 -5.28 0.70 2.10
CA ALA A 111 -6.43 1.28 2.82
C ALA A 111 -7.68 1.47 1.93
N PRO A 112 -7.59 1.95 0.68
CA PRO A 112 -8.75 2.05 -0.21
C PRO A 112 -9.35 0.69 -0.56
N VAL A 113 -8.52 -0.34 -0.73
CA VAL A 113 -8.95 -1.71 -1.04
C VAL A 113 -9.73 -2.30 0.13
N TYR A 114 -9.24 -2.12 1.36
CA TYR A 114 -9.94 -2.56 2.56
C TYR A 114 -11.30 -1.85 2.74
N LYS A 115 -11.37 -0.55 2.46
CA LYS A 115 -12.65 0.19 2.46
C LYS A 115 -13.64 -0.41 1.45
N MET A 116 -13.16 -0.79 0.26
CA MET A 116 -14.00 -1.41 -0.76
C MET A 116 -14.52 -2.78 -0.33
N TYR A 117 -13.70 -3.62 0.31
CA TYR A 117 -14.16 -4.92 0.83
C TYR A 117 -15.29 -4.77 1.85
N TRP A 118 -15.19 -3.82 2.78
CA TRP A 118 -16.25 -3.56 3.75
C TRP A 118 -17.54 -3.05 3.09
N ALA A 119 -17.42 -2.15 2.11
CA ALA A 119 -18.58 -1.66 1.37
C ALA A 119 -19.29 -2.79 0.62
N ILE A 120 -18.54 -3.65 -0.08
CA ILE A 120 -19.10 -4.81 -0.80
C ILE A 120 -19.75 -5.79 0.19
N GLY A 121 -19.09 -6.11 1.30
CA GLY A 121 -19.64 -7.00 2.32
C GLY A 121 -20.97 -6.50 2.89
N LEU A 122 -21.06 -5.19 3.18
CA LEU A 122 -22.29 -4.56 3.65
C LEU A 122 -23.41 -4.65 2.60
N ILE A 123 -23.11 -4.36 1.32
CA ILE A 123 -24.09 -4.45 0.23
C ILE A 123 -24.61 -5.88 0.07
N VAL A 124 -23.73 -6.88 0.13
CA VAL A 124 -24.10 -8.30 0.06
C VAL A 124 -25.04 -8.67 1.21
N ILE A 125 -24.72 -8.28 2.44
CA ILE A 125 -25.55 -8.54 3.63
C ILE A 125 -26.93 -7.91 3.47
N ILE A 126 -27.00 -6.63 3.08
CA ILE A 126 -28.27 -5.92 2.88
C ILE A 126 -29.11 -6.60 1.79
N THR A 127 -28.47 -7.01 0.70
CA THR A 127 -29.14 -7.68 -0.42
C THR A 127 -29.72 -9.02 0.02
N LEU A 128 -28.97 -9.84 0.76
CA LEU A 128 -29.45 -11.13 1.27
C LEU A 128 -30.65 -10.97 2.22
N ILE A 129 -30.58 -10.00 3.14
CA ILE A 129 -31.69 -9.69 4.05
C ILE A 129 -32.91 -9.21 3.25
N GLY A 130 -32.71 -8.35 2.26
CA GLY A 130 -33.78 -7.85 1.39
C GLY A 130 -34.48 -8.97 0.62
N VAL A 131 -33.72 -9.88 0.00
CA VAL A 131 -34.25 -11.04 -0.72
C VAL A 131 -35.02 -11.97 0.22
N ALA A 132 -34.47 -12.27 1.40
CA ALA A 132 -35.14 -13.11 2.39
C ALA A 132 -36.46 -12.47 2.87
N ALA A 133 -36.46 -11.16 3.14
CA ALA A 133 -37.64 -10.43 3.56
C ALA A 133 -38.73 -10.45 2.48
N ILE A 134 -38.39 -10.15 1.22
CA ILE A 134 -39.31 -10.20 0.08
C ILE A 134 -39.88 -11.62 -0.09
N THR A 135 -39.02 -12.64 -0.01
CA THR A 135 -39.44 -14.05 -0.12
C THR A 135 -40.46 -14.41 0.97
N ILE A 136 -40.20 -14.04 2.21
CA ILE A 136 -41.11 -14.28 3.35
C ILE A 136 -42.42 -13.50 3.18
N MET A 137 -42.38 -12.26 2.69
CA MET A 137 -43.57 -11.45 2.43
C MET A 137 -44.47 -12.09 1.37
N ILE A 138 -43.90 -12.50 0.23
CA ILE A 138 -44.63 -13.17 -0.85
C ILE A 138 -45.22 -14.50 -0.36
N ALA A 139 -44.43 -15.32 0.34
CA ALA A 139 -44.90 -16.59 0.90
C ALA A 139 -46.10 -16.37 1.84
N LYS A 140 -46.03 -15.39 2.75
CA LYS A 140 -47.13 -15.06 3.66
C LYS A 140 -48.37 -14.54 2.92
N SER A 141 -48.20 -13.78 1.83
CA SER A 141 -49.32 -13.21 1.07
C SER A 141 -50.09 -14.26 0.26
N ILE A 142 -49.42 -15.29 -0.25
CA ILE A 142 -50.06 -16.37 -1.03
C ILE A 142 -50.66 -17.44 -0.11
N ILE A 143 -49.97 -17.81 0.97
CA ILE A 143 -50.40 -18.91 1.84
C ILE A 143 -51.59 -18.52 2.73
N ARG A 144 -51.66 -17.28 3.23
CA ARG A 144 -52.77 -16.81 4.09
C ARG A 144 -54.18 -16.98 3.48
N PRO A 145 -54.44 -16.63 2.21
CA PRO A 145 -55.78 -16.80 1.63
C PRO A 145 -56.18 -18.26 1.36
N LEU A 146 -55.24 -19.21 1.30
CA LEU A 146 -55.51 -20.63 1.05
C LEU A 146 -55.85 -21.42 2.32
N GLY A 147 -55.54 -20.87 3.50
CA GLY A 147 -55.85 -21.46 4.81
C GLY A 147 -57.19 -21.02 5.41
N GLY A 148 -58.01 -20.26 4.68
CA GLY A 148 -59.37 -19.96 5.06
C GLY A 148 -60.29 -21.13 4.73
N GLU A 149 -60.49 -22.04 5.67
CA GLU A 149 -61.53 -23.07 5.59
C GLU A 149 -62.90 -22.40 5.31
N PRO A 150 -63.70 -22.86 4.34
CA PRO A 150 -65.10 -22.49 4.27
C PRO A 150 -65.86 -23.23 5.38
N SER A 151 -65.83 -22.70 6.61
CA SER A 151 -66.64 -23.18 7.74
C SER A 151 -68.11 -22.73 7.64
N THR A 152 -68.64 -22.68 6.41
CA THR A 152 -70.07 -22.43 6.15
C THR A 152 -70.49 -23.22 4.90
N MET A 153 -70.63 -24.53 5.03
CA MET A 153 -71.63 -25.25 4.22
C MET A 153 -72.79 -25.61 5.14
N HIS A 154 -73.95 -25.14 4.71
CA HIS A 154 -75.24 -25.14 5.37
C HIS A 154 -75.72 -26.54 5.83
N SER A 155 -76.47 -26.54 6.93
CA SER A 155 -77.62 -27.43 7.13
C SER A 155 -78.82 -26.59 7.54
#